data_AF-A0A8T6KIS7-F1
#
_entry.id   AF-A0A8T6KIS7-F1
#
_cell.length_a   1.000
_cell.length_b   1.000
_cell.length_c   1.000
_cell.angle_alpha   90.00
_cell.angle_beta   90.00
_cell.angle_gamma   90.00
#
_symmetry.space_group_name_H-M   'P 1'
#
loop_
_entity.id
_entity.type
_entity.pdbx_description
1 polymer ?
#
loop_
_entity_poly.entity_id
_entity_poly.type
_entity_poly.pdbx_seq_one_letter_code
_entity_poly.pdbx_strand_id
1 'polypeptide(L)'
;MLTGLHLRDFALADRVELDLQPGFTVITGETGAGKSVLIQALTFALGSLADAEMIRPGADATEVEAMFDLANSEAYGPVARQLSDADIPFEGELIVRRTLTRPRDGSQRLGGRLRINDRAATVGVLRELAPLLADIHGQQEHLSLLRPQQQLDLLDRFAGVEHQRDAVSAMVRRLRMLDRQLIDLSQSERERIRRVALLRHEASEIDAAGLQSGEEASLLGQHRRLVNAQRLALEAADAIASLQEDSLGHALGAIRRIAELDDTASPICDAIEGAAEQSAEALRSLRIYADEVEIDPQRLSEVEARIALLGDMKRRWGDTIEEVIAYGERARSEADRLEQESA
;
A
#
# COMPACT_ATOMS: atom_id res chain seq x y z
N MET A 1 38.50 -26.37 -17.21
CA MET A 1 39.43 -27.18 -16.41
C MET A 1 40.10 -26.26 -15.39
N LEU A 2 40.36 -26.73 -14.17
CA LEU A 2 41.22 -26.04 -13.20
C LEU A 2 42.66 -26.01 -13.74
N THR A 3 43.21 -24.81 -13.93
CA THR A 3 44.57 -24.59 -14.46
C THR A 3 45.55 -24.18 -13.36
N GLY A 4 45.07 -23.60 -12.27
CA GLY A 4 45.91 -23.12 -11.17
C GLY A 4 45.19 -23.13 -9.82
N LEU A 5 45.92 -23.43 -8.75
CA LEU A 5 45.46 -23.30 -7.37
C LEU A 5 46.56 -22.67 -6.52
N HIS A 6 46.33 -21.45 -6.06
CA HIS A 6 47.27 -20.69 -5.24
C HIS A 6 46.71 -20.49 -3.83
N LEU A 7 47.54 -20.76 -2.83
CA LEU A 7 47.21 -20.70 -1.42
C LEU A 7 48.21 -19.83 -0.69
N ARG A 8 47.71 -19.03 0.25
CA ARG A 8 48.53 -18.27 1.19
C ARG A 8 47.96 -18.38 2.60
N ASP A 9 48.81 -18.73 3.55
CA ASP A 9 48.50 -18.85 4.97
C ASP A 9 47.27 -19.72 5.25
N PHE A 10 47.10 -20.82 4.49
CA PHE A 10 45.94 -21.70 4.54
C PHE A 10 46.24 -22.99 5.33
N ALA A 11 45.53 -23.20 6.44
CA ALA A 11 45.72 -24.32 7.37
C ALA A 11 47.19 -24.49 7.80
N LEU A 12 47.89 -25.52 7.31
CA LEU A 12 49.31 -25.75 7.61
C LEU A 12 50.26 -25.13 6.57
N ALA A 13 49.73 -24.67 5.44
CA ALA A 13 50.51 -24.20 4.30
C ALA A 13 50.80 -22.69 4.39
N ASP A 14 52.08 -22.33 4.21
CA ASP A 14 52.52 -20.93 4.11
C ASP A 14 52.16 -20.35 2.74
N ARG A 15 52.72 -20.96 1.68
CA ARG A 15 52.46 -20.60 0.29
C ARG A 15 52.50 -21.86 -0.55
N VAL A 16 51.50 -22.03 -1.42
CA VAL A 16 51.44 -23.11 -2.40
C VAL A 16 51.02 -22.50 -3.73
N GLU A 17 51.75 -22.85 -4.78
CA GLU A 17 51.41 -22.53 -6.16
C GLU A 17 51.40 -23.85 -6.93
N LEU A 18 50.22 -24.23 -7.43
CA LEU A 18 50.01 -25.46 -8.16
C LEU A 18 49.45 -25.14 -9.54
N ASP A 19 50.25 -25.35 -10.57
CA ASP A 19 49.84 -25.30 -11.96
C ASP A 19 49.43 -26.70 -12.43
N LEU A 20 48.27 -26.79 -13.08
CA LEU A 20 47.68 -28.03 -13.55
C LEU A 20 47.58 -28.04 -15.07
N GLN A 21 47.79 -29.23 -15.63
CA GLN A 21 47.70 -29.48 -17.07
C GLN A 21 46.54 -30.44 -17.36
N PRO A 22 45.91 -30.35 -18.54
CA PRO A 22 44.80 -31.22 -18.93
C PRO A 22 45.13 -32.72 -18.81
N GLY A 23 44.12 -33.49 -18.39
CA GLY A 23 44.20 -34.94 -18.28
C GLY A 23 44.20 -35.43 -16.84
N PHE A 24 45.03 -36.43 -16.55
CA PHE A 24 45.06 -37.11 -15.26
C PHE A 24 46.23 -36.64 -14.41
N THR A 25 45.94 -35.93 -13.31
CA THR A 25 46.94 -35.49 -12.34
C THR A 25 46.93 -36.36 -11.10
N VAL A 26 48.09 -36.85 -10.70
CA VAL A 26 48.28 -37.61 -9.46
C VAL A 26 49.15 -36.82 -8.50
N ILE A 27 48.63 -36.57 -7.29
CA ILE A 27 49.36 -35.90 -6.21
C ILE A 27 49.78 -36.95 -5.19
N THR A 28 51.09 -37.09 -4.98
CA THR A 28 51.71 -38.03 -4.02
C THR A 28 52.53 -37.27 -2.97
N GLY A 29 52.76 -37.88 -1.81
CA GLY A 29 53.61 -37.34 -0.75
C GLY A 29 53.77 -38.30 0.42
N GLU A 30 54.59 -37.95 1.41
CA GLU A 30 54.88 -38.79 2.59
C GLU A 30 53.72 -38.83 3.59
N THR A 31 53.00 -37.72 3.74
CA THR A 31 51.83 -37.61 4.63
C THR A 31 50.61 -37.16 3.85
N GLY A 32 49.45 -37.75 4.15
CA GLY A 32 48.17 -37.39 3.51
C GLY A 32 47.71 -35.94 3.76
N ALA A 33 48.38 -35.21 4.67
CA ALA A 33 48.05 -33.85 5.05
C ALA A 33 48.12 -32.88 3.86
N GLY A 34 49.14 -32.96 3.01
CA GLY A 34 49.30 -32.06 1.86
C GLY A 34 48.16 -32.19 0.84
N LYS A 35 47.75 -33.42 0.54
CA LYS A 35 46.61 -33.70 -0.34
C LYS A 35 45.30 -33.17 0.25
N SER A 36 45.06 -33.42 1.55
CA SER A 36 43.85 -32.93 2.22
C SER A 36 43.76 -31.41 2.24
N VAL A 37 44.88 -30.72 2.47
CA VAL A 37 44.95 -29.25 2.44
C VAL A 37 44.57 -28.70 1.06
N LEU A 38 45.09 -29.30 -0.02
CA LEU A 38 44.75 -28.88 -1.39
C LEU A 38 43.26 -29.09 -1.71
N ILE A 39 42.68 -30.24 -1.31
CA ILE A 39 41.25 -30.51 -1.51
C ILE A 39 40.40 -29.55 -0.69
N GLN A 40 40.72 -29.34 0.59
CA GLN A 40 40.01 -28.39 1.45
C GLN A 40 40.04 -26.97 0.87
N ALA A 41 41.19 -26.55 0.35
CA ALA A 41 41.34 -25.26 -0.27
C ALA A 41 40.50 -25.13 -1.55
N LEU A 42 40.51 -26.14 -2.43
CA LEU A 42 39.68 -26.13 -3.62
C LEU A 42 38.18 -26.09 -3.27
N THR A 43 37.74 -26.91 -2.31
CA THR A 43 36.36 -26.91 -1.82
C THR A 43 35.98 -25.57 -1.19
N PHE A 44 36.92 -24.91 -0.49
CA PHE A 44 36.75 -23.56 -0.01
C PHE A 44 36.63 -22.55 -1.16
N ALA A 45 37.51 -22.59 -2.15
CA ALA A 45 37.42 -21.76 -3.35
C ALA A 45 36.08 -21.92 -4.09
N LEU A 46 35.44 -23.08 -3.98
CA LEU A 46 34.16 -23.44 -4.61
C LEU A 46 32.93 -23.24 -3.70
N GLY A 47 33.05 -22.51 -2.59
CA GLY A 47 31.90 -21.97 -1.87
C GLY A 47 31.47 -22.76 -0.62
N SER A 48 32.34 -23.63 -0.10
CA SER A 48 32.14 -24.23 1.22
C SER A 48 32.17 -23.18 2.34
N LEU A 49 31.68 -23.57 3.51
CA LEU A 49 31.63 -22.71 4.70
C LEU A 49 33.05 -22.36 5.15
N ALA A 50 33.23 -21.10 5.53
CA ALA A 50 34.49 -20.60 6.08
C ALA A 50 34.67 -21.08 7.52
N ASP A 51 35.88 -21.55 7.84
CA ASP A 51 36.28 -21.97 9.18
C ASP A 51 37.54 -21.20 9.63
N ALA A 52 37.63 -20.88 10.92
CA ALA A 52 38.77 -20.19 11.50
C ALA A 52 40.03 -21.07 11.51
N GLU A 53 39.85 -22.40 11.49
CA GLU A 53 40.93 -23.38 11.36
C GLU A 53 41.59 -23.35 9.97
N MET A 54 40.94 -22.74 8.97
CA MET A 54 41.53 -22.53 7.65
C MET A 54 42.61 -21.45 7.65
N ILE A 55 42.64 -20.55 8.65
CA ILE A 55 43.68 -19.52 8.74
C ILE A 55 44.85 -20.10 9.51
N ARG A 56 46.04 -20.12 8.89
CA ARG A 56 47.25 -20.67 9.49
C ARG A 56 47.53 -20.10 10.88
N PRO A 57 47.98 -20.94 11.85
CA PRO A 57 48.37 -20.45 13.17
C PRO A 57 49.43 -19.34 13.06
N GLY A 58 49.18 -18.21 13.72
CA GLY A 58 50.04 -17.03 13.66
C GLY A 58 49.75 -16.05 12.51
N ALA A 59 48.83 -16.39 11.59
CA ALA A 59 48.40 -15.50 10.52
C ALA A 59 47.07 -14.79 10.85
N ASP A 60 46.95 -13.54 10.38
CA ASP A 60 45.74 -12.71 10.50
C ASP A 60 44.71 -13.03 9.42
N ALA A 61 45.14 -13.57 8.28
CA ALA A 61 44.30 -13.82 7.12
C ALA A 61 44.84 -14.99 6.29
N THR A 62 43.99 -15.58 5.46
CA THR A 62 44.34 -16.56 4.42
C THR A 62 43.70 -16.15 3.10
N GLU A 63 44.34 -16.54 2.00
CA GLU A 63 43.85 -16.34 0.65
C GLU A 63 43.95 -17.64 -0.16
N VAL A 64 42.89 -17.92 -0.91
CA VAL A 64 42.81 -19.04 -1.85
C VAL A 64 42.33 -18.51 -3.19
N GLU A 65 43.09 -18.81 -4.24
CA GLU A 65 42.77 -18.46 -5.62
C GLU A 65 42.75 -19.71 -6.48
N ALA A 66 41.62 -19.95 -7.15
CA ALA A 66 41.44 -21.04 -8.09
C ALA A 66 41.19 -20.47 -9.50
N MET A 67 41.95 -20.95 -10.46
CA MET A 67 41.94 -20.48 -11.85
C MET A 67 41.41 -21.58 -12.75
N PHE A 68 40.46 -21.24 -13.62
CA PHE A 68 39.86 -22.18 -14.56
C PHE A 68 39.91 -21.61 -15.97
N ASP A 69 40.30 -22.46 -16.92
CA ASP A 69 40.11 -22.23 -18.35
C ASP A 69 38.92 -23.05 -18.85
N LEU A 70 37.88 -22.35 -19.30
CA LEU A 70 36.62 -22.91 -19.78
C LEU A 70 36.39 -22.61 -21.26
N ALA A 71 37.34 -22.01 -21.98
CA ALA A 71 37.15 -21.56 -23.36
C ALA A 71 36.63 -22.67 -24.30
N ASN A 72 37.06 -23.92 -24.06
CA ASN A 72 36.65 -25.11 -24.82
C ASN A 72 35.82 -26.11 -24.00
N SER A 73 35.21 -25.68 -22.90
CA SER A 73 34.40 -26.54 -22.03
C SER A 73 32.92 -26.44 -22.34
N GLU A 74 32.19 -27.56 -22.25
CA GLU A 74 30.71 -27.57 -22.29
C GLU A 74 30.10 -26.68 -21.18
N ALA A 75 30.84 -26.44 -20.09
CA ALA A 75 30.45 -25.56 -19.01
C ALA A 75 30.49 -24.06 -19.38
N TYR A 76 31.11 -23.66 -20.50
CA TYR A 76 31.25 -22.25 -20.90
C TYR A 76 29.89 -21.54 -20.98
N GLY A 77 28.93 -22.12 -21.71
CA GLY A 77 27.62 -21.49 -21.93
C GLY A 77 26.78 -21.31 -20.65
N PRO A 78 26.67 -22.34 -19.79
CA PRO A 78 26.03 -22.21 -18.47
C PRO A 78 26.73 -21.19 -17.56
N VAL A 79 28.06 -21.23 -17.47
CA VAL A 79 28.85 -20.31 -16.62
C VAL A 79 28.75 -18.86 -17.11
N ALA A 80 28.85 -18.62 -18.42
CA ALA A 80 28.73 -17.30 -19.02
C ALA A 80 27.37 -16.65 -18.71
N ARG A 81 26.28 -17.43 -18.75
CA ARG A 81 24.94 -16.93 -18.38
C ARG A 81 24.87 -16.53 -16.91
N GLN A 82 25.31 -17.39 -16.00
CA GLN A 82 25.29 -17.10 -14.56
C GLN A 82 26.15 -15.89 -14.19
N LEU A 83 27.31 -15.72 -14.83
CA LEU A 83 28.18 -14.56 -14.60
C LEU A 83 27.63 -13.27 -15.22
N SER A 84 26.97 -13.36 -16.38
CA SER A 84 26.28 -12.21 -16.99
C SER A 84 25.15 -11.68 -16.11
N ASP A 85 24.36 -12.57 -15.48
CA ASP A 85 23.29 -12.18 -14.56
C ASP A 85 23.84 -11.46 -13.31
N ALA A 86 25.11 -11.72 -12.97
CA ALA A 86 25.82 -11.11 -11.85
C ALA A 86 26.71 -9.90 -12.28
N ASP A 87 26.67 -9.47 -13.54
CA ASP A 87 27.51 -8.41 -14.12
C ASP A 87 29.03 -8.66 -13.93
N ILE A 88 29.45 -9.91 -14.08
CA ILE A 88 30.85 -10.34 -13.97
C ILE A 88 31.41 -10.65 -15.36
N PRO A 89 32.49 -9.97 -15.80
CA PRO A 89 33.07 -10.21 -17.11
C PRO A 89 33.68 -11.61 -17.18
N PHE A 90 33.48 -12.30 -18.30
CA PHE A 90 33.95 -13.67 -18.50
C PHE A 90 34.24 -13.92 -19.98
N GLU A 91 35.49 -14.27 -20.28
CA GLU A 91 36.00 -14.54 -21.63
C GLU A 91 36.68 -15.91 -21.68
N GLY A 92 36.06 -16.91 -21.05
CA GLY A 92 36.60 -18.28 -20.98
C GLY A 92 37.55 -18.51 -19.81
N GLU A 93 38.22 -17.49 -19.30
CA GLU A 93 39.00 -17.58 -18.07
C GLU A 93 38.19 -17.14 -16.84
N LEU A 94 38.26 -17.95 -15.79
CA LEU A 94 37.59 -17.71 -14.52
C LEU A 94 38.59 -17.78 -13.36
N ILE A 95 38.71 -16.70 -12.60
CA ILE A 95 39.53 -16.60 -11.41
C ILE A 95 38.62 -16.39 -10.22
N VAL A 96 38.62 -17.36 -9.30
CA VAL A 96 37.86 -17.28 -8.05
C VAL A 96 38.85 -17.06 -6.91
N ARG A 97 38.77 -15.89 -6.27
CA ARG A 97 39.62 -15.51 -5.14
C ARG A 97 38.78 -15.36 -3.87
N ARG A 98 39.11 -16.11 -2.83
CA ARG A 98 38.51 -16.00 -1.51
C ARG A 98 39.56 -15.63 -0.47
N THR A 99 39.24 -14.64 0.34
CA THR A 99 40.07 -14.20 1.47
C THR A 99 39.27 -14.35 2.76
N LEU A 100 39.86 -14.94 3.79
CA LEU A 100 39.31 -14.92 5.15
C LEU A 100 40.26 -14.14 6.05
N THR A 101 39.70 -13.34 6.95
CA THR A 101 40.46 -12.54 7.90
C THR A 101 39.91 -12.79 9.30
N ARG A 102 40.81 -12.94 10.27
CA ARG A 102 40.46 -13.03 11.68
C ARG A 102 39.85 -11.69 12.13
N PRO A 103 38.78 -11.73 12.92
CA PRO A 103 38.18 -10.51 13.45
C PRO A 103 39.17 -9.78 14.37
N ARG A 104 39.35 -8.48 14.13
CA ARG A 104 40.23 -7.61 14.94
C ARG A 104 39.49 -6.93 16.10
N ASP A 105 38.15 -6.91 16.05
CA ASP A 105 37.29 -6.11 16.94
C ASP A 105 36.63 -6.93 18.06
N GLY A 106 37.13 -8.13 18.37
CA GLY A 106 36.56 -9.03 19.39
C GLY A 106 35.28 -9.77 18.98
N SER A 107 34.81 -9.57 17.74
CA SER A 107 33.71 -10.36 17.14
C SER A 107 34.13 -11.83 16.93
N GLN A 108 33.19 -12.77 17.01
CA GLN A 108 33.44 -14.18 16.67
C GLN A 108 33.27 -14.48 15.17
N ARG A 109 32.82 -13.51 14.36
CA ARG A 109 32.59 -13.69 12.92
C ARG A 109 33.85 -13.41 12.11
N LEU A 110 34.24 -14.37 11.26
CA LEU A 110 35.31 -14.21 10.28
C LEU A 110 34.93 -13.18 9.21
N GLY A 111 35.86 -12.31 8.84
CA GLY A 111 35.71 -11.40 7.70
C GLY A 111 36.00 -12.16 6.42
N GLY A 112 34.96 -12.46 5.62
CA GLY A 112 35.12 -13.13 4.33
C GLY A 112 34.96 -12.19 3.15
N ARG A 113 35.89 -12.24 2.20
CA ARG A 113 35.79 -11.59 0.89
C ARG A 113 35.83 -12.64 -0.21
N LEU A 114 34.96 -12.48 -1.20
CA LEU A 114 34.92 -13.33 -2.39
C LEU A 114 34.93 -12.43 -3.62
N ARG A 115 35.82 -12.74 -4.56
CA ARG A 115 35.91 -12.10 -5.86
C ARG A 115 35.93 -13.15 -6.96
N ILE A 116 35.24 -12.86 -8.06
CA ILE A 116 35.27 -13.63 -9.30
C ILE A 116 35.65 -12.66 -10.41
N ASN A 117 36.72 -12.93 -11.15
CA ASN A 117 37.28 -12.03 -12.18
C ASN A 117 37.37 -10.57 -11.68
N ASP A 118 37.96 -10.41 -10.48
CA ASP A 118 38.13 -9.16 -9.73
C ASP A 118 36.85 -8.40 -9.35
N ARG A 119 35.65 -8.91 -9.65
CA ARG A 119 34.38 -8.37 -9.15
C ARG A 119 33.99 -9.00 -7.82
N ALA A 120 33.43 -8.23 -6.90
CA ALA A 120 32.90 -8.76 -5.65
C ALA A 120 31.70 -9.66 -5.93
N ALA A 121 31.67 -10.85 -5.35
CA ALA A 121 30.60 -11.82 -5.54
C ALA A 121 30.13 -12.42 -4.21
N THR A 122 28.96 -13.05 -4.22
CA THR A 122 28.40 -13.71 -3.05
C THR A 122 28.65 -15.22 -3.09
N VAL A 123 28.66 -15.86 -1.91
CA VAL A 123 28.77 -17.32 -1.81
C VAL A 123 27.60 -18.03 -2.53
N GLY A 124 26.44 -17.36 -2.69
CA GLY A 124 25.32 -17.88 -3.46
C GLY A 124 25.68 -18.10 -4.93
N VAL A 125 26.21 -17.07 -5.59
CA VAL A 125 26.69 -17.14 -6.99
C VAL A 125 27.71 -18.26 -7.15
N LEU A 126 28.66 -18.35 -6.22
CA LEU A 126 29.68 -19.39 -6.25
C LEU A 126 29.13 -20.81 -6.05
N ARG A 127 28.10 -20.99 -5.21
CA ARG A 127 27.45 -22.29 -5.01
C ARG A 127 26.68 -22.76 -6.24
N GLU A 128 26.18 -21.83 -7.06
CA GLU A 128 25.54 -22.15 -8.33
C GLU A 128 26.56 -22.49 -9.43
N LEU A 129 27.72 -21.83 -9.41
CA LEU A 129 28.82 -22.09 -10.34
C LEU A 129 29.59 -23.37 -10.01
N ALA A 130 29.81 -23.67 -8.73
CA ALA A 130 30.69 -24.75 -8.30
C ALA A 130 30.38 -26.13 -8.93
N PRO A 131 29.12 -26.60 -9.03
CA PRO A 131 28.80 -27.86 -9.69
C PRO A 131 29.13 -27.89 -11.19
N LEU A 132 29.29 -26.73 -11.84
CA LEU A 132 29.68 -26.62 -13.25
C LEU A 132 31.21 -26.62 -13.43
N LEU A 133 31.95 -26.30 -12.37
CA LEU A 133 33.40 -26.11 -12.41
C LEU A 133 34.18 -27.35 -11.98
N ALA A 134 33.73 -28.03 -10.92
CA ALA A 134 34.36 -29.23 -10.41
C ALA A 134 33.37 -30.12 -9.65
N ASP A 135 33.57 -31.43 -9.78
CA ASP A 135 32.88 -32.44 -8.97
C ASP A 135 33.90 -33.13 -8.07
N ILE A 136 33.82 -32.86 -6.77
CA ILE A 136 34.77 -33.37 -5.77
C ILE A 136 34.17 -34.62 -5.13
N HIS A 137 35.00 -35.67 -4.98
CA HIS A 137 34.60 -36.95 -4.39
C HIS A 137 35.52 -37.34 -3.20
N GLY A 138 34.93 -37.52 -2.00
CA GLY A 138 35.64 -37.59 -0.73
C GLY A 138 34.75 -37.84 0.51
N GLN A 139 35.33 -37.80 1.71
CA GLN A 139 34.69 -38.22 2.97
C GLN A 139 33.58 -37.28 3.52
N GLN A 140 33.47 -36.05 3.00
CA GLN A 140 32.56 -35.00 3.49
C GLN A 140 31.80 -34.32 2.33
N GLU A 141 31.26 -35.08 1.36
CA GLU A 141 30.76 -34.49 0.12
C GLU A 141 29.32 -34.81 -0.28
N HIS A 142 28.66 -33.74 -0.72
CA HIS A 142 27.48 -33.72 -1.56
C HIS A 142 27.74 -34.51 -2.84
N LEU A 143 27.48 -35.82 -2.85
CA LEU A 143 27.49 -36.61 -4.07
C LEU A 143 26.42 -36.06 -5.02
N SER A 144 26.85 -35.37 -6.07
CA SER A 144 26.03 -34.90 -7.19
C SER A 144 25.07 -36.03 -7.62
N LEU A 145 25.63 -37.23 -7.81
CA LEU A 145 24.95 -38.47 -8.21
C LEU A 145 23.92 -39.01 -7.20
N LEU A 146 24.00 -38.62 -5.92
CA LEU A 146 22.99 -38.98 -4.92
C LEU A 146 21.81 -38.01 -4.86
N ARG A 147 21.86 -36.90 -5.60
CA ARG A 147 20.74 -35.97 -5.67
C ARG A 147 19.60 -36.63 -6.48
N PRO A 148 18.37 -36.71 -5.94
CA PRO A 148 17.26 -37.35 -6.65
C PRO A 148 17.01 -36.78 -8.06
N GLN A 149 17.24 -35.47 -8.24
CA GLN A 149 17.11 -34.81 -9.54
C GLN A 149 18.12 -35.34 -10.57
N GLN A 150 19.36 -35.61 -10.16
CA GLN A 150 20.38 -36.17 -11.04
C GLN A 150 20.15 -37.65 -11.33
N GLN A 151 19.64 -38.40 -10.34
CA GLN A 151 19.25 -39.79 -10.54
C GLN A 151 18.10 -39.93 -11.55
N LEU A 152 17.11 -39.03 -11.47
CA LEU A 152 16.03 -38.97 -12.45
C LEU A 152 16.52 -38.55 -13.84
N ASP A 153 17.39 -37.54 -13.94
CA ASP A 153 17.98 -37.15 -15.22
C ASP A 153 18.79 -38.28 -15.86
N LEU A 154 19.59 -39.00 -15.07
CA LEU A 154 20.32 -40.18 -15.52
C LEU A 154 19.37 -41.30 -15.99
N LEU A 155 18.30 -41.56 -15.25
CA LEU A 155 17.29 -42.55 -15.63
C LEU A 155 16.55 -42.16 -16.91
N ASP A 156 16.16 -40.90 -17.04
CA ASP A 156 15.46 -40.37 -18.21
C ASP A 156 16.35 -40.43 -19.46
N ARG A 157 17.64 -40.09 -19.32
CA ARG A 157 18.65 -40.22 -20.38
C ARG A 157 18.90 -41.68 -20.75
N PHE A 158 18.96 -42.57 -19.77
CA PHE A 158 19.10 -44.01 -20.03
C PHE A 158 17.88 -44.56 -20.79
N ALA A 159 16.68 -44.10 -20.44
CA ALA A 159 15.44 -44.50 -21.10
C ALA A 159 15.19 -43.78 -22.45
N GLY A 160 15.96 -42.75 -22.78
CA GLY A 160 15.78 -41.95 -24.00
C GLY A 160 14.46 -41.18 -24.03
N VAL A 161 13.97 -40.74 -22.85
CA VAL A 161 12.66 -40.11 -22.68
C VAL A 161 12.73 -38.59 -22.48
N GLU A 162 13.86 -37.96 -22.80
CA GLU A 162 14.07 -36.53 -22.59
C GLU A 162 13.03 -35.67 -23.31
N HIS A 163 12.64 -36.06 -24.53
CA HIS A 163 11.61 -35.35 -25.29
C HIS A 163 10.22 -35.47 -24.64
N GLN A 164 9.86 -36.64 -24.11
CA GLN A 164 8.61 -36.88 -23.40
C GLN A 164 8.58 -36.09 -22.08
N ARG A 165 9.69 -36.08 -21.34
CA ARG A 165 9.87 -35.28 -20.13
C ARG A 165 9.66 -33.79 -20.43
N ASP A 166 10.25 -33.28 -21.51
CA ASP A 166 10.12 -31.87 -21.90
C ASP A 166 8.68 -31.53 -22.32
N ALA A 167 7.99 -32.43 -23.02
CA ALA A 167 6.57 -32.28 -23.36
C ALA A 167 5.69 -32.22 -22.10
N VAL A 168 5.90 -33.11 -21.13
CA VAL A 168 5.19 -33.08 -19.84
C VAL A 168 5.48 -31.80 -19.08
N SER A 169 6.75 -31.37 -19.04
CA SER A 169 7.18 -30.12 -18.42
C SER A 169 6.46 -28.90 -19.02
N ALA A 170 6.30 -28.86 -20.35
CA ALA A 170 5.51 -27.82 -21.01
C ALA A 170 4.03 -27.85 -20.62
N MET A 171 3.40 -29.03 -20.55
CA MET A 171 2.00 -29.17 -20.12
C MET A 171 1.80 -28.74 -18.66
N VAL A 172 2.70 -29.15 -17.76
CA VAL A 172 2.64 -28.75 -16.34
C VAL A 172 2.82 -27.25 -16.17
N ARG A 173 3.72 -26.61 -16.94
CA ARG A 173 3.85 -25.15 -16.95
C ARG A 173 2.56 -24.47 -17.40
N ARG A 174 1.93 -24.97 -18.47
CA ARG A 174 0.65 -24.44 -18.97
C ARG A 174 -0.48 -24.63 -17.96
N LEU A 175 -0.59 -25.79 -17.32
CA LEU A 175 -1.58 -26.06 -16.26
C LEU A 175 -1.43 -25.07 -15.11
N ARG A 176 -0.22 -24.93 -14.57
CA ARG A 176 0.06 -24.00 -13.47
C ARG A 176 -0.20 -22.53 -13.81
N MET A 177 -0.06 -22.16 -15.08
CA MET A 177 -0.40 -20.82 -15.56
C MET A 177 -1.93 -20.63 -15.58
N LEU A 178 -2.66 -21.60 -16.15
CA LEU A 178 -4.13 -21.57 -16.21
C LEU A 178 -4.76 -21.60 -14.81
N ASP A 179 -4.23 -22.39 -13.88
CA ASP A 179 -4.71 -22.43 -12.50
C ASP A 179 -4.57 -21.07 -11.80
N ARG A 180 -3.44 -20.38 -12.01
CA ARG A 180 -3.26 -19.02 -11.49
C ARG A 180 -4.27 -18.05 -12.09
N GLN A 181 -4.43 -18.08 -13.42
CA GLN A 181 -5.42 -17.25 -14.11
C GLN A 181 -6.85 -17.50 -13.61
N LEU A 182 -7.21 -18.76 -13.36
CA LEU A 182 -8.52 -19.12 -12.82
C LEU A 182 -8.72 -18.57 -11.40
N ILE A 183 -7.70 -18.68 -10.55
CA ILE A 183 -7.74 -18.11 -9.19
C ILE A 183 -7.90 -16.58 -9.26
N ASP A 184 -7.10 -15.91 -10.07
CA ASP A 184 -7.12 -14.45 -10.22
C ASP A 184 -8.48 -13.97 -10.73
N LEU A 185 -9.04 -14.62 -11.77
CA LEU A 185 -10.38 -14.35 -12.28
C LEU A 185 -11.45 -14.59 -11.21
N SER A 186 -11.37 -15.68 -10.46
CA SER A 186 -12.36 -15.99 -9.41
C SER A 186 -12.33 -14.99 -8.24
N GLN A 187 -11.15 -14.46 -7.90
CA GLN A 187 -10.99 -13.44 -6.88
C GLN A 187 -11.55 -12.10 -7.35
N SER A 188 -11.24 -11.72 -8.60
CA SER A 188 -11.78 -10.53 -9.25
C SER A 188 -13.31 -10.57 -9.29
N GLU A 189 -13.91 -11.72 -9.62
CA GLU A 189 -15.36 -11.89 -9.64
C GLU A 189 -15.99 -11.68 -8.25
N ARG A 190 -15.42 -12.31 -7.22
CA ARG A 190 -15.91 -12.16 -5.83
C ARG A 190 -15.75 -10.73 -5.31
N GLU A 191 -14.70 -10.03 -5.72
CA GLU A 191 -14.51 -8.62 -5.36
C GLU A 191 -15.53 -7.74 -6.08
N ARG A 192 -15.79 -7.99 -7.36
CA ARG A 192 -16.82 -7.30 -8.14
C ARG A 192 -18.21 -7.48 -7.55
N ILE A 193 -18.63 -8.70 -7.22
CA ILE A 193 -19.94 -8.97 -6.61
C ILE A 193 -20.09 -8.20 -5.29
N ARG A 194 -19.05 -8.19 -4.45
CA ARG A 194 -19.06 -7.42 -3.19
C ARG A 194 -19.14 -5.92 -3.44
N ARG A 195 -18.41 -5.41 -4.44
CA ARG A 195 -18.43 -3.99 -4.81
C ARG A 195 -19.81 -3.56 -5.31
N VAL A 196 -20.44 -4.35 -6.19
CA VAL A 196 -21.80 -4.10 -6.68
C VAL A 196 -22.80 -4.06 -5.52
N ALA A 197 -22.75 -5.05 -4.61
CA ALA A 197 -23.64 -5.10 -3.46
C ALA A 197 -23.49 -3.87 -2.54
N LEU A 198 -22.26 -3.43 -2.28
CA LEU A 198 -21.97 -2.22 -1.50
C LEU A 198 -22.56 -0.97 -2.17
N LEU A 199 -22.25 -0.76 -3.45
CA LEU A 199 -22.70 0.42 -4.19
C LEU A 199 -24.23 0.49 -4.27
N ARG A 200 -24.91 -0.65 -4.46
CA ARG A 200 -26.38 -0.70 -4.43
C ARG A 200 -26.95 -0.38 -3.06
N HIS A 201 -26.33 -0.87 -1.99
CA HIS A 201 -26.76 -0.56 -0.64
C HIS A 201 -26.63 0.94 -0.35
N GLU A 202 -25.49 1.54 -0.67
CA GLU A 202 -25.25 2.97 -0.49
C GLU A 202 -26.21 3.82 -1.32
N ALA A 203 -26.42 3.49 -2.60
CA ALA A 203 -27.37 4.19 -3.46
C ALA A 203 -28.80 4.10 -2.90
N SER A 204 -29.21 2.91 -2.44
CA SER A 204 -30.53 2.71 -1.85
C SER A 204 -30.74 3.47 -0.54
N GLU A 205 -29.71 3.62 0.29
CA GLU A 205 -29.80 4.42 1.52
C GLU A 205 -30.02 5.91 1.19
N ILE A 206 -29.31 6.43 0.19
CA ILE A 206 -29.45 7.82 -0.28
C ILE A 206 -30.84 8.04 -0.90
N ASP A 207 -31.32 7.10 -1.73
CA ASP A 207 -32.66 7.16 -2.32
C ASP A 207 -33.75 7.16 -1.24
N ALA A 208 -33.62 6.29 -0.25
CA ALA A 208 -34.58 6.19 0.85
C ALA A 208 -34.63 7.46 1.71
N ALA A 209 -33.53 8.22 1.77
CA ALA A 209 -33.49 9.50 2.47
C ALA A 209 -34.27 10.61 1.75
N GLY A 210 -34.60 10.46 0.46
CA GLY A 210 -35.45 11.40 -0.28
C GLY A 210 -34.95 12.84 -0.20
N LEU A 211 -33.65 13.04 -0.43
CA LEU A 211 -32.99 14.33 -0.27
C LEU A 211 -33.46 15.34 -1.32
N GLN A 212 -33.68 16.59 -0.90
CA GLN A 212 -34.03 17.69 -1.81
C GLN A 212 -33.00 18.81 -1.70
N SER A 213 -32.56 19.33 -2.85
CA SER A 213 -31.65 20.48 -2.91
C SER A 213 -32.31 21.71 -2.27
N GLY A 214 -31.56 22.42 -1.43
CA GLY A 214 -32.04 23.60 -0.70
C GLY A 214 -32.98 23.32 0.49
N GLU A 215 -33.32 22.06 0.80
CA GLU A 215 -34.19 21.71 1.93
C GLU A 215 -33.57 22.10 3.29
N GLU A 216 -32.26 21.90 3.45
CA GLU A 216 -31.50 22.19 4.68
C GLU A 216 -31.68 23.65 5.13
N ALA A 217 -31.62 24.61 4.20
CA ALA A 217 -31.78 26.03 4.51
C ALA A 217 -33.20 26.35 5.02
N SER A 218 -34.22 25.74 4.41
CA SER A 218 -35.62 25.90 4.82
C SER A 218 -35.86 25.31 6.22
N LEU A 219 -35.34 24.11 6.47
CA LEU A 219 -35.46 23.43 7.76
C LEU A 219 -34.75 24.19 8.88
N LEU A 220 -33.55 24.72 8.63
CA LEU A 220 -32.84 25.55 9.60
C LEU A 220 -33.61 26.84 9.94
N GLY A 221 -34.27 27.45 8.94
CA GLY A 221 -35.16 28.58 9.15
C GLY A 221 -36.37 28.23 10.03
N GLN A 222 -37.04 27.12 9.71
CA GLN A 222 -38.17 26.59 10.49
C GLN A 222 -37.75 26.25 11.93
N HIS A 223 -36.64 25.53 12.10
CA HIS A 223 -36.08 25.18 13.40
C HIS A 223 -35.81 26.42 14.27
N ARG A 224 -35.21 27.47 13.69
CA ARG A 224 -34.99 28.73 14.42
C ARG A 224 -36.29 29.37 14.89
N ARG A 225 -37.36 29.36 14.09
CA ARG A 225 -38.67 29.87 14.51
C ARG A 225 -39.27 29.01 15.61
N LEU A 226 -39.28 27.68 15.45
CA LEU A 226 -39.90 26.73 16.38
C LEU A 226 -39.21 26.73 17.76
N VAL A 227 -37.88 26.70 17.81
CA VAL A 227 -37.11 26.76 19.07
C VAL A 227 -37.38 28.06 19.83
N ASN A 228 -37.58 29.16 19.10
CA ASN A 228 -37.84 30.47 19.70
C ASN A 228 -39.34 30.78 19.83
N ALA A 229 -40.26 29.88 19.44
CA ALA A 229 -41.68 30.20 19.32
C ALA A 229 -42.28 30.76 20.61
N GLN A 230 -41.95 30.15 21.75
CA GLN A 230 -42.44 30.62 23.05
C GLN A 230 -41.94 32.03 23.40
N ARG A 231 -40.66 32.33 23.11
CA ARG A 231 -40.11 33.68 23.30
C ARG A 231 -40.72 34.68 22.32
N LEU A 232 -40.87 34.30 21.05
CA LEU A 232 -41.48 35.14 20.03
C LEU A 232 -42.93 35.50 20.39
N ALA A 233 -43.70 34.56 20.91
CA ALA A 233 -45.06 34.81 21.37
C ALA A 233 -45.12 35.76 22.58
N LEU A 234 -44.23 35.58 23.56
CA LEU A 234 -44.15 36.44 24.74
C LEU A 234 -43.79 37.90 24.37
N GLU A 235 -42.74 38.08 23.57
CA GLU A 235 -42.28 39.40 23.13
C GLU A 235 -43.30 40.08 22.21
N ALA A 236 -43.99 39.31 21.35
CA ALA A 236 -45.07 39.84 20.52
C ALA A 236 -46.26 40.32 21.38
N ALA A 237 -46.63 39.57 22.43
CA ALA A 237 -47.69 39.97 23.35
C ALA A 237 -47.32 41.26 24.11
N ASP A 238 -46.08 41.38 24.57
CA ASP A 238 -45.57 42.59 25.26
C ASP A 238 -45.56 43.82 24.33
N ALA A 239 -45.10 43.65 23.09
CA ALA A 239 -45.13 44.69 22.06
C ALA A 239 -46.57 45.12 21.72
N ILE A 240 -47.51 44.17 21.60
CA ILE A 240 -48.93 44.45 21.38
C ILE A 240 -49.51 45.25 22.55
N ALA A 241 -49.23 44.85 23.80
CA ALA A 241 -49.72 45.54 24.99
C ALA A 241 -49.18 46.98 25.05
N SER A 242 -47.89 47.18 24.76
CA SER A 242 -47.24 48.50 24.77
C SER A 242 -47.81 49.44 23.70
N LEU A 243 -48.11 48.93 22.50
CA LEU A 243 -48.71 49.74 21.42
C LEU A 243 -50.22 50.00 21.61
N GLN A 244 -50.89 49.25 22.47
CA GLN A 244 -52.30 49.47 22.80
C GLN A 244 -52.55 50.63 23.77
N GLU A 245 -51.51 51.14 24.44
CA GLU A 245 -51.65 52.34 25.27
C GLU A 245 -51.94 53.56 24.37
N ASP A 246 -53.17 54.11 24.47
CA ASP A 246 -53.73 55.18 23.62
C ASP A 246 -53.09 56.57 23.85
N SER A 247 -51.80 56.61 24.16
CA SER A 247 -51.03 57.83 24.42
C SER A 247 -51.02 58.77 23.21
N LEU A 248 -50.93 58.22 22.00
CA LEU A 248 -50.97 58.98 20.75
C LEU A 248 -52.38 59.51 20.44
N GLY A 249 -53.44 58.75 20.68
CA GLY A 249 -54.82 59.22 20.49
C GLY A 249 -55.19 60.30 21.49
N HIS A 250 -54.74 60.19 22.74
CA HIS A 250 -54.88 61.25 23.75
C HIS A 250 -54.12 62.53 23.36
N ALA A 251 -52.88 62.41 22.89
CA ALA A 251 -52.09 63.56 22.43
C ALA A 251 -52.72 64.22 21.19
N LEU A 252 -53.24 63.42 20.24
CA LEU A 252 -53.95 63.90 19.06
C LEU A 252 -55.22 64.68 19.46
N GLY A 253 -55.99 64.18 20.43
CA GLY A 253 -57.15 64.88 20.95
C GLY A 253 -56.79 66.22 21.62
N ALA A 254 -55.65 66.30 22.31
CA ALA A 254 -55.18 67.53 22.93
C ALA A 254 -54.67 68.55 21.90
N ILE A 255 -53.87 68.13 20.91
CA ILE A 255 -53.34 69.03 19.88
C ILE A 255 -54.42 69.54 18.94
N ARG A 256 -55.47 68.76 18.65
CA ARG A 256 -56.64 69.23 17.89
C ARG A 256 -57.34 70.40 18.57
N ARG A 257 -57.53 70.32 19.90
CA ARG A 257 -58.07 71.45 20.68
C ARG A 257 -57.15 72.67 20.71
N ILE A 258 -55.83 72.48 20.59
CA ILE A 258 -54.87 73.58 20.48
C ILE A 258 -54.93 74.20 19.07
N ALA A 259 -55.02 73.38 18.03
CA ALA A 259 -55.13 73.83 16.64
C ALA A 259 -56.44 74.60 16.39
N GLU A 260 -57.52 74.31 17.13
CA GLU A 260 -58.76 75.12 17.14
C GLU A 260 -58.54 76.54 17.70
N LEU A 261 -57.49 76.75 18.50
CA LEU A 261 -57.15 78.02 19.15
C LEU A 261 -55.98 78.75 18.47
N ASP A 262 -55.04 78.01 17.87
CA ASP A 262 -53.84 78.50 17.20
C ASP A 262 -53.47 77.60 16.00
N ASP A 263 -53.72 78.10 14.79
CA ASP A 263 -53.46 77.40 13.53
C ASP A 263 -51.99 76.99 13.35
N THR A 264 -51.04 77.60 14.08
CA THR A 264 -49.61 77.23 14.01
C THR A 264 -49.34 75.81 14.53
N ALA A 265 -50.28 75.22 15.28
CA ALA A 265 -50.21 73.84 15.76
C ALA A 265 -50.66 72.79 14.73
N SER A 266 -51.25 73.18 13.59
CA SER A 266 -51.76 72.25 12.58
C SER A 266 -50.70 71.27 12.03
N PRO A 267 -49.45 71.69 11.72
CA PRO A 267 -48.41 70.74 11.29
C PRO A 267 -48.03 69.70 12.36
N ILE A 268 -48.18 70.05 13.64
CA ILE A 268 -47.94 69.13 14.77
C ILE A 268 -49.10 68.12 14.86
N CYS A 269 -50.33 68.56 14.59
CA CYS A 269 -51.49 67.69 14.48
C CYS A 269 -51.30 66.63 13.39
N ASP A 270 -50.91 67.05 12.17
CA ASP A 270 -50.66 66.14 11.05
C ASP A 270 -49.56 65.12 11.37
N ALA A 271 -48.51 65.54 12.07
CA ALA A 271 -47.41 64.65 12.48
C ALA A 271 -47.86 63.58 13.50
N ILE A 272 -48.66 63.97 14.51
CA ILE A 272 -49.19 63.03 15.51
C ILE A 272 -50.23 62.09 14.87
N GLU A 273 -51.05 62.59 13.95
CA GLU A 273 -52.03 61.78 13.21
C GLU A 273 -51.34 60.70 12.36
N GLY A 274 -50.31 61.08 11.59
CA GLY A 274 -49.51 60.10 10.82
C GLY A 274 -48.79 59.07 11.71
N ALA A 275 -48.29 59.47 12.87
CA ALA A 275 -47.69 58.53 13.83
C ALA A 275 -48.72 57.55 14.42
N ALA A 276 -49.94 58.01 14.71
CA ALA A 276 -51.03 57.17 15.20
C ALA A 276 -51.47 56.14 14.14
N GLU A 277 -51.57 56.54 12.87
CA GLU A 277 -51.87 55.63 11.76
C GLU A 277 -50.80 54.55 11.57
N GLN A 278 -49.52 54.94 11.57
CA GLN A 278 -48.39 54.00 11.48
C GLN A 278 -48.35 53.03 12.66
N SER A 279 -48.61 53.51 13.88
CA SER A 279 -48.71 52.66 15.07
C SER A 279 -49.85 51.65 14.95
N ALA A 280 -51.03 52.09 14.48
CA ALA A 280 -52.17 51.20 14.27
C ALA A 280 -51.88 50.11 13.21
N GLU A 281 -51.13 50.43 12.16
CA GLU A 281 -50.70 49.45 11.15
C GLU A 281 -49.66 48.46 11.70
N ALA A 282 -48.68 48.94 12.48
CA ALA A 282 -47.72 48.09 13.16
C ALA A 282 -48.40 47.12 14.14
N LEU A 283 -49.40 47.61 14.90
CA LEU A 283 -50.21 46.78 15.81
C LEU A 283 -51.00 45.71 15.06
N ARG A 284 -51.60 46.04 13.90
CA ARG A 284 -52.27 45.04 13.04
C ARG A 284 -51.29 43.97 12.56
N SER A 285 -50.13 44.39 12.06
CA SER A 285 -49.08 43.49 11.58
C SER A 285 -48.53 42.59 12.69
N LEU A 286 -48.32 43.13 13.89
CA LEU A 286 -47.87 42.36 15.07
C LEU A 286 -48.90 41.32 15.52
N ARG A 287 -50.20 41.64 15.45
CA ARG A 287 -51.27 40.66 15.76
C ARG A 287 -51.27 39.51 14.75
N ILE A 288 -51.18 39.82 13.45
CA ILE A 288 -51.07 38.78 12.41
C ILE A 288 -49.84 37.92 12.65
N TYR A 289 -48.69 38.54 12.93
CA TYR A 289 -47.46 37.82 13.25
C TYR A 289 -47.61 36.93 14.49
N ALA A 290 -48.23 37.42 15.57
CA ALA A 290 -48.45 36.66 16.79
C ALA A 290 -49.35 35.44 16.55
N ASP A 291 -50.38 35.59 15.73
CA ASP A 291 -51.28 34.50 15.34
C ASP A 291 -50.55 33.43 14.50
N GLU A 292 -49.51 33.80 13.74
CA GLU A 292 -48.66 32.86 12.99
C GLU A 292 -47.62 32.12 13.85
N VAL A 293 -47.34 32.58 15.08
CA VAL A 293 -46.36 31.93 15.96
C VAL A 293 -47.00 30.72 16.63
N GLU A 294 -46.85 29.56 15.99
CA GLU A 294 -47.30 28.28 16.54
C GLU A 294 -46.24 27.65 17.45
N ILE A 295 -46.64 27.26 18.66
CA ILE A 295 -45.83 26.46 19.58
C ILE A 295 -46.20 24.99 19.36
N ASP A 296 -45.47 24.32 18.48
CA ASP A 296 -45.67 22.91 18.14
C ASP A 296 -44.42 22.05 18.45
N PRO A 297 -44.41 21.35 19.61
CA PRO A 297 -43.32 20.46 19.99
C PRO A 297 -43.15 19.26 19.06
N GLN A 298 -44.24 18.76 18.46
CA GLN A 298 -44.19 17.62 17.57
C GLN A 298 -43.53 18.00 16.25
N ARG A 299 -43.90 19.16 15.69
CA ARG A 299 -43.27 19.71 14.50
C ARG A 299 -41.79 20.01 14.70
N LEU A 300 -41.41 20.55 15.87
CA LEU A 300 -40.00 20.77 16.21
C LEU A 300 -39.21 19.44 16.17
N SER A 301 -39.74 18.38 16.77
CA SER A 301 -39.10 17.06 16.77
C SER A 301 -38.95 16.48 15.36
N GLU A 302 -39.94 16.64 14.49
CA GLU A 302 -39.86 16.23 13.08
C GLU A 302 -38.75 16.97 12.33
N VAL A 303 -38.66 18.28 12.52
CA VAL A 303 -37.63 19.13 11.89
C VAL A 303 -36.23 18.75 12.39
N GLU A 304 -36.07 18.55 13.70
CA GLU A 304 -34.80 18.10 14.29
C GLU A 304 -34.38 16.72 13.77
N ALA A 305 -35.31 15.77 13.68
CA ALA A 305 -35.05 14.44 13.12
C ALA A 305 -34.63 14.51 11.65
N ARG A 306 -35.28 15.38 10.86
CA ARG A 306 -34.91 15.60 9.45
C ARG A 306 -33.53 16.23 9.33
N ILE A 307 -33.21 17.25 10.12
CA ILE A 307 -31.88 17.88 10.14
C ILE A 307 -30.80 16.86 10.53
N ALA A 308 -31.07 16.01 11.52
CA ALA A 308 -30.14 14.96 11.94
C ALA A 308 -29.88 13.94 10.82
N LEU A 309 -30.93 13.52 10.09
CA LEU A 309 -30.79 12.66 8.93
C LEU A 309 -29.91 13.30 7.85
N LEU A 310 -30.17 14.57 7.50
CA LEU A 310 -29.35 15.30 6.53
C LEU A 310 -27.89 15.39 6.96
N GLY A 311 -27.64 15.61 8.26
CA GLY A 311 -26.30 15.62 8.83
C GLY A 311 -25.57 14.28 8.74
N ASP A 312 -26.25 13.16 9.03
CA ASP A 312 -25.65 11.83 8.88
C ASP A 312 -25.34 11.51 7.42
N MET A 313 -26.25 11.86 6.51
CA MET A 313 -26.06 11.69 5.07
C MET A 313 -24.83 12.47 4.56
N LYS A 314 -24.69 13.73 4.97
CA LYS A 314 -23.52 14.55 4.62
C LYS A 314 -22.23 13.92 5.16
N ARG A 315 -22.21 13.55 6.44
CA ARG A 315 -21.04 12.92 7.07
C ARG A 315 -20.58 11.64 6.36
N ARG A 316 -21.52 10.87 5.79
CA ARG A 316 -21.21 9.60 5.12
C ARG A 316 -20.81 9.76 3.65
N TRP A 317 -21.37 10.73 2.92
CA TRP A 317 -21.28 10.76 1.46
C TRP A 317 -20.95 12.11 0.81
N GLY A 318 -20.89 13.23 1.53
CA GLY A 318 -20.52 14.54 0.95
C GLY A 318 -20.74 15.75 1.86
N ASP A 319 -20.04 16.86 1.60
CA ASP A 319 -20.14 18.06 2.44
C ASP A 319 -21.43 18.86 2.17
N THR A 320 -22.11 18.59 1.05
CA THR A 320 -23.37 19.21 0.64
C THR A 320 -24.42 18.17 0.23
N ILE A 321 -25.70 18.54 0.27
CA ILE A 321 -26.79 17.64 -0.16
C ILE A 321 -26.68 17.31 -1.64
N GLU A 322 -26.25 18.27 -2.45
CA GLU A 322 -25.99 18.10 -3.88
C GLU A 322 -24.88 17.07 -4.12
N GLU A 323 -23.81 17.09 -3.34
CA GLU A 323 -22.74 16.09 -3.41
C GLU A 323 -23.22 14.69 -3.02
N VAL A 324 -24.06 14.58 -1.99
CA VAL A 324 -24.63 13.28 -1.57
C VAL A 324 -25.52 12.70 -2.67
N ILE A 325 -26.39 13.52 -3.29
CA ILE A 325 -27.23 13.09 -4.41
C ILE A 325 -26.35 12.64 -5.60
N ALA A 326 -25.35 13.45 -5.96
CA ALA A 326 -24.42 13.12 -7.03
C ALA A 326 -23.57 11.87 -6.72
N TYR A 327 -23.31 11.58 -5.44
CA TYR A 327 -22.69 10.31 -5.03
C TYR A 327 -23.63 9.13 -5.31
N GLY A 328 -24.89 9.21 -4.90
CA GLY A 328 -25.89 8.15 -5.13
C GLY A 328 -26.06 7.81 -6.61
N GLU A 329 -26.14 8.82 -7.49
CA GLU A 329 -26.23 8.62 -8.94
C GLU A 329 -24.98 7.95 -9.53
N ARG A 330 -23.79 8.37 -9.09
CA ARG A 330 -22.52 7.74 -9.50
C ARG A 330 -22.43 6.30 -9.01
N ALA A 331 -22.79 6.03 -7.76
CA ALA A 331 -22.77 4.69 -7.18
C ALA A 331 -23.68 3.73 -7.95
N ARG A 332 -24.89 4.17 -8.31
CA ARG A 332 -25.82 3.39 -9.14
C ARG A 332 -25.24 3.11 -10.53
N SER A 333 -24.73 4.14 -11.20
CA SER A 333 -24.15 4.02 -12.55
C SER A 333 -22.94 3.08 -12.57
N GLU A 334 -22.09 3.15 -11.53
CA GLU A 334 -20.93 2.25 -11.38
C GLU A 334 -21.36 0.80 -11.11
N ALA A 335 -22.38 0.58 -10.27
CA ALA A 335 -22.93 -0.74 -10.01
C ALA A 335 -23.50 -1.39 -11.30
N ASP A 336 -24.27 -0.64 -12.08
CA ASP A 336 -24.87 -1.14 -13.32
C ASP A 336 -23.79 -1.48 -14.37
N ARG A 337 -22.73 -0.66 -14.48
CA ARG A 337 -21.59 -0.95 -15.36
C ARG A 337 -20.88 -2.25 -14.97
N LEU A 338 -20.60 -2.43 -13.67
CA LEU A 338 -19.94 -3.64 -13.17
C LEU A 338 -20.78 -4.91 -13.36
N GLU A 339 -22.12 -4.80 -13.31
CA GLU A 339 -23.02 -5.90 -13.64
C GLU A 339 -23.07 -6.20 -15.15
N GLN A 340 -22.98 -5.19 -16.02
CA GLN A 340 -22.96 -5.41 -17.47
C GLN A 340 -21.67 -6.06 -17.95
N GLU A 341 -20.53 -5.75 -17.34
CA GLU A 341 -19.26 -6.45 -17.58
C GLU A 341 -19.31 -7.93 -17.15
N SER A 342 -20.38 -8.38 -16.49
CA SER A 342 -20.60 -9.77 -16.06
C SER A 342 -21.32 -10.65 -17.07
N ALA A 343 -22.12 -10.05 -17.94
CA ALA A 343 -23.10 -10.75 -18.78
C ALA A 343 -22.51 -11.10 -20.16
#